data_AF-A0A2G7GWF6-F1
#
_entry.id   AF-A0A2G7GWF6-F1
#
_cell.length_a   1.000
_cell.length_b   1.000
_cell.length_c   1.000
_cell.angle_alpha   90.00
_cell.angle_beta   90.00
_cell.angle_gamma   90.00
#
_symmetry.space_group_name_H-M   'P 1'
#
loop_
_entity.id
_entity.type
_entity.pdbx_description
1 polymer ?
#
loop_
_entity_poly.entity_id
_entity_poly.type
_entity_poly.pdbx_seq_one_letter_code
_entity_poly.pdbx_strand_id
1 'polypeptide(L)'
;MSWTQEFKTARGDAATLSDIGDFNQLVSLAETVGRELQGGGVSSRQIRVLLSETTAGVSRIRRGRTLGIDAASPDRAQQDRAAQREAALLNISLVYSAGRAKSGETYIRQLTDLMGEVTGNVRTFEDFKVLRKFSEAVMAYFKFHGGK
;
A
#
# COMPACT_ATOMS: atom_id res chain seq x y z
N MET A 1 1.91 13.47 -14.85
CA MET A 1 2.89 13.33 -13.76
C MET A 1 2.85 11.86 -13.33
N SER A 2 3.95 11.23 -12.90
CA SER A 2 3.86 9.82 -12.45
C SER A 2 3.23 9.75 -11.06
N TRP A 3 2.49 8.69 -10.74
CA TRP A 3 1.89 8.53 -9.41
C TRP A 3 2.92 8.58 -8.29
N THR A 4 4.13 8.06 -8.52
CA THR A 4 5.25 8.14 -7.58
C THR A 4 5.67 9.59 -7.31
N GLN A 5 5.63 10.46 -8.33
CA GLN A 5 5.95 11.88 -8.15
C GLN A 5 4.84 12.59 -7.36
N GLU A 6 3.59 12.29 -7.66
CA GLU A 6 2.44 12.82 -6.90
C GLU A 6 2.48 12.36 -5.44
N PHE A 7 2.86 11.11 -5.17
CA PHE A 7 3.09 10.62 -3.81
C PHE A 7 4.21 11.39 -3.10
N LYS A 8 5.34 11.64 -3.78
CA LYS A 8 6.44 12.41 -3.20
C LYS A 8 6.01 13.83 -2.86
N THR A 9 5.20 14.45 -3.71
CA THR A 9 4.59 15.76 -3.43
C THR A 9 3.63 15.67 -2.25
N ALA A 10 2.77 14.64 -2.19
CA ALA A 10 1.82 14.42 -1.10
C ALA A 10 2.49 14.20 0.26
N ARG A 11 3.61 13.49 0.27
CA ARG A 11 4.42 13.27 1.47
C ARG A 11 5.14 14.55 1.93
N GLY A 12 5.57 15.39 0.98
CA GLY A 12 6.44 16.52 1.25
C GLY A 12 7.71 16.08 2.01
N ASP A 13 8.00 16.77 3.11
CA ASP A 13 9.18 16.54 3.96
C ASP A 13 8.91 15.58 5.14
N ALA A 14 7.74 14.93 5.18
CA ALA A 14 7.39 14.01 6.26
C ALA A 14 8.40 12.86 6.37
N ALA A 15 8.93 12.64 7.57
CA ALA A 15 9.94 11.61 7.85
C ALA A 15 9.36 10.20 7.72
N THR A 16 8.08 10.03 8.04
CA THR A 16 7.33 8.78 7.93
C THR A 16 5.95 9.01 7.28
N LEU A 17 5.24 7.94 6.92
CA LEU A 17 3.89 8.05 6.35
C LEU A 17 2.88 8.60 7.35
N SER A 18 3.04 8.30 8.62
CA SER A 18 2.16 8.75 9.70
C SER A 18 2.38 10.22 10.10
N ASP A 19 3.50 10.82 9.69
CA ASP A 19 3.81 12.24 9.91
C ASP A 19 3.24 13.16 8.81
N ILE A 20 2.56 12.61 7.80
CA ILE A 20 1.97 13.41 6.73
C ILE A 20 0.88 14.31 7.31
N GLY A 21 1.07 15.63 7.21
CA GLY A 21 0.19 16.62 7.82
C GLY A 21 -1.18 16.76 7.17
N ASP A 22 -1.30 16.42 5.88
CA ASP A 22 -2.57 16.44 5.14
C ASP A 22 -2.76 15.17 4.32
N PHE A 23 -3.64 14.29 4.81
CA PHE A 23 -3.99 13.05 4.10
C PHE A 23 -4.86 13.28 2.87
N ASN A 24 -5.44 14.47 2.64
CA ASN A 24 -6.28 14.72 1.47
C ASN A 24 -5.53 14.51 0.17
N GLN A 25 -4.24 14.86 0.12
CA GLN A 25 -3.41 14.65 -1.06
C GLN A 25 -3.22 13.15 -1.36
N LEU A 26 -3.11 12.30 -0.33
CA LEU A 26 -3.08 10.85 -0.50
C LEU A 26 -4.44 10.29 -0.93
N VAL A 27 -5.54 10.87 -0.47
CA VAL A 27 -6.90 10.48 -0.92
C VAL A 27 -7.09 10.85 -2.39
N SER A 28 -6.73 12.05 -2.82
CA SER A 28 -6.78 12.47 -4.22
C SER A 28 -5.89 11.61 -5.11
N LEU A 29 -4.69 11.26 -4.64
CA LEU A 29 -3.84 10.31 -5.35
C LEU A 29 -4.51 8.93 -5.46
N ALA A 30 -5.12 8.43 -4.38
CA ALA A 30 -5.82 7.15 -4.40
C ALA A 30 -6.99 7.13 -5.40
N GLU A 31 -7.70 8.25 -5.54
CA GLU A 31 -8.75 8.43 -6.55
C GLU A 31 -8.18 8.37 -7.98
N THR A 32 -7.13 9.15 -8.25
CA THR A 32 -6.44 9.15 -9.56
C THR A 32 -5.98 7.75 -9.93
N VAL A 33 -5.28 7.07 -9.02
CA VAL A 33 -4.79 5.71 -9.22
C VAL A 33 -5.95 4.74 -9.47
N GLY A 34 -7.00 4.78 -8.64
CA GLY A 34 -8.16 3.91 -8.79
C GLY A 34 -8.86 4.07 -10.14
N ARG A 35 -9.07 5.32 -10.57
CA ARG A 35 -9.67 5.67 -11.87
C ARG A 35 -8.82 5.19 -13.04
N GLU A 36 -7.52 5.45 -13.01
CA GLU A 36 -6.61 5.11 -14.10
C GLU A 36 -6.36 3.61 -14.21
N LEU A 37 -6.30 2.88 -13.08
CA LEU A 37 -6.28 1.42 -13.10
C LEU A 37 -7.51 0.84 -13.80
N GLN A 38 -8.70 1.40 -13.53
CA GLN A 38 -9.92 0.98 -14.18
C GLN A 38 -9.90 1.28 -15.69
N GLY A 39 -9.56 2.51 -16.07
CA GLY A 39 -9.44 2.91 -17.48
C GLY A 39 -8.33 2.15 -18.23
N GLY A 40 -7.31 1.70 -17.50
CA GLY A 40 -6.19 0.91 -17.98
C GLY A 40 -6.47 -0.58 -18.19
N GLY A 41 -7.71 -1.04 -17.97
CA GLY A 41 -8.09 -2.44 -18.15
C GLY A 41 -7.54 -3.38 -17.07
N VAL A 42 -7.13 -2.86 -15.92
CA VAL A 42 -6.69 -3.67 -14.79
C VAL A 42 -7.91 -4.35 -14.14
N SER A 43 -7.79 -5.63 -13.83
CA SER A 43 -8.84 -6.39 -13.13
C SER A 43 -8.71 -6.29 -11.61
N SER A 44 -9.83 -6.43 -10.87
CA SER A 44 -9.77 -6.49 -9.39
C SER A 44 -8.84 -7.58 -8.89
N ARG A 45 -8.74 -8.70 -9.62
CA ARG A 45 -7.90 -9.83 -9.21
C ARG A 45 -6.43 -9.42 -9.16
N GLN A 46 -5.98 -8.57 -10.07
CA GLN A 46 -4.59 -8.10 -10.11
C GLN A 46 -4.26 -7.18 -8.93
N ILE A 47 -5.20 -6.32 -8.53
CA ILE A 47 -4.98 -5.35 -7.44
C ILE A 47 -5.42 -5.85 -6.07
N ARG A 48 -6.16 -6.97 -5.99
CA ARG A 48 -6.65 -7.55 -4.73
C ARG A 48 -5.51 -7.87 -3.75
N VAL A 49 -4.32 -8.19 -4.25
CA VAL A 49 -3.15 -8.46 -3.41
C VAL A 49 -2.84 -7.29 -2.47
N LEU A 50 -3.04 -6.04 -2.91
CA LEU A 50 -2.81 -4.85 -2.09
C LEU A 50 -3.65 -4.88 -0.82
N LEU A 51 -4.97 -5.02 -1.00
CA LEU A 51 -5.91 -4.98 0.12
C LEU A 51 -5.78 -6.24 1.00
N SER A 52 -5.64 -7.42 0.38
CA SER A 52 -5.52 -8.68 1.11
C SER A 52 -4.28 -8.71 2.00
N GLU A 53 -3.11 -8.36 1.45
CA GLU A 53 -1.86 -8.47 2.18
C GLU A 53 -1.70 -7.37 3.23
N THR A 54 -2.11 -6.13 2.96
CA THR A 54 -2.07 -5.07 3.98
C THR A 54 -3.04 -5.34 5.13
N THR A 55 -4.24 -5.84 4.83
CA THR A 55 -5.23 -6.24 5.85
C THR A 55 -4.71 -7.41 6.69
N ALA A 56 -4.18 -8.45 6.02
CA ALA A 56 -3.61 -9.60 6.70
C ALA A 56 -2.39 -9.22 7.54
N GLY A 57 -1.50 -8.37 7.01
CA GLY A 57 -0.32 -7.85 7.70
C GLY A 57 -0.66 -7.13 9.00
N VAL A 58 -1.64 -6.20 8.97
CA VAL A 58 -2.14 -5.55 10.20
C VAL A 58 -2.61 -6.58 11.23
N SER A 59 -3.35 -7.59 10.77
CA SER A 59 -3.84 -8.65 11.65
C SER A 59 -2.74 -9.56 12.20
N ARG A 60 -1.68 -9.84 11.41
CA ARG A 60 -0.52 -10.63 11.84
C ARG A 60 0.30 -9.87 12.88
N ILE A 61 0.60 -8.61 12.63
CA ILE A 61 1.35 -7.73 13.55
C ILE A 61 0.58 -7.58 14.87
N ARG A 62 -0.72 -7.25 14.83
CA ARG A 62 -1.53 -7.04 16.03
C ARG A 62 -1.68 -8.29 16.90
N ARG A 63 -1.74 -9.47 16.28
CA ARG A 63 -1.84 -10.76 16.99
C ARG A 63 -0.49 -11.35 17.35
N GLY A 64 0.58 -10.62 17.10
CA GLY A 64 1.95 -11.02 17.34
C GLY A 64 2.43 -12.25 16.58
N ARG A 65 1.76 -12.59 15.46
CA ARG A 65 2.09 -13.75 14.62
C ARG A 65 3.30 -13.53 13.73
N THR A 66 3.82 -12.31 13.69
CA THR A 66 5.03 -11.93 12.96
C THR A 66 6.15 -11.70 13.97
N LEU A 67 7.29 -12.37 13.78
CA LEU A 67 8.49 -12.24 14.63
C LEU A 67 8.32 -12.63 16.11
N GLY A 68 7.31 -13.44 16.46
CA GLY A 68 7.15 -13.97 17.82
C GLY A 68 6.82 -12.91 18.87
N ILE A 69 6.14 -11.83 18.46
CA ILE A 69 5.63 -10.80 19.37
C ILE A 69 4.68 -11.46 20.37
N ASP A 70 4.92 -11.26 21.67
CA ASP A 70 3.96 -11.65 22.69
C ASP A 70 2.70 -10.79 22.57
N ALA A 71 1.57 -11.42 22.23
CA ALA A 71 0.29 -10.74 22.08
C ALA A 71 -0.24 -10.15 23.39
N ALA A 72 0.23 -10.65 24.55
CA ALA A 72 -0.15 -10.14 25.87
C ALA A 72 0.61 -8.87 26.27
N SER A 73 1.76 -8.58 25.65
CA SER A 73 2.57 -7.40 25.93
C SER A 73 3.31 -6.96 24.66
N PRO A 74 2.63 -6.23 23.76
CA PRO A 74 3.22 -5.83 22.49
C PRO A 74 4.35 -4.82 22.70
N ASP A 75 5.57 -5.20 22.31
CA ASP A 75 6.71 -4.28 22.19
C ASP A 75 6.60 -3.47 20.89
N ARG A 76 6.51 -2.14 21.02
CA ARG A 76 6.46 -1.21 19.89
C ARG A 76 7.61 -1.42 18.91
N ALA A 77 8.83 -1.62 19.39
CA ALA A 77 9.99 -1.80 18.51
C ALA A 77 9.92 -3.12 17.72
N GLN A 78 9.30 -4.16 18.27
CA GLN A 78 9.02 -5.39 17.54
C GLN A 78 7.89 -5.20 16.53
N GLN A 79 6.83 -4.47 16.88
CA GLN A 79 5.74 -4.15 15.95
C GLN A 79 6.23 -3.33 14.75
N ASP A 80 7.09 -2.35 15.00
CA ASP A 80 7.68 -1.50 13.95
C ASP A 80 8.58 -2.32 13.02
N ARG A 81 9.40 -3.24 13.56
CA ARG A 81 10.18 -4.20 12.75
C ARG A 81 9.29 -5.15 11.95
N ALA A 82 8.20 -5.63 12.55
CA ALA A 82 7.23 -6.47 11.86
C ALA A 82 6.54 -5.71 10.72
N ALA A 83 6.18 -4.44 10.93
CA ALA A 83 5.61 -3.56 9.92
C ALA A 83 6.54 -3.36 8.72
N GLN A 84 7.82 -3.07 8.96
CA GLN A 84 8.84 -2.96 7.90
C GLN A 84 8.97 -4.26 7.09
N ARG A 85 8.99 -5.41 7.79
CA ARG A 85 9.06 -6.73 7.13
C ARG A 85 7.84 -7.01 6.26
N GLU A 86 6.64 -6.78 6.80
CA GLU A 86 5.38 -6.99 6.06
C GLU A 86 5.28 -6.06 4.84
N ALA A 87 5.74 -4.81 4.96
CA ALA A 87 5.80 -3.87 3.83
C ALA A 87 6.76 -4.35 2.73
N ALA A 88 7.94 -4.86 3.10
CA ALA A 88 8.89 -5.43 2.15
C ALA A 88 8.33 -6.68 1.44
N LEU A 89 7.64 -7.57 2.17
CA LEU A 89 7.00 -8.76 1.60
C LEU A 89 5.84 -8.40 0.65
N LEU A 90 5.08 -7.36 0.99
CA LEU A 90 4.06 -6.81 0.10
C LEU A 90 4.68 -6.35 -1.22
N ASN A 91 5.78 -5.57 -1.15
CA ASN A 91 6.46 -5.08 -2.35
C ASN A 91 6.90 -6.23 -3.28
N ILE A 92 7.51 -7.28 -2.73
CA ILE A 92 7.88 -8.49 -3.49
C ILE A 92 6.65 -9.11 -4.16
N SER A 93 5.54 -9.23 -3.43
CA SER A 93 4.29 -9.81 -3.94
C SER A 93 3.69 -8.98 -5.08
N LEU A 94 3.84 -7.65 -5.03
CA LEU A 94 3.39 -6.73 -6.07
C LEU A 94 4.25 -6.84 -7.33
N VAL A 95 5.57 -6.83 -7.18
CA VAL A 95 6.51 -7.01 -8.30
C VAL A 95 6.24 -8.34 -9.02
N TYR A 96 6.06 -9.43 -8.26
CA TYR A 96 5.72 -10.73 -8.82
C TYR A 96 4.37 -10.71 -9.55
N SER A 97 3.35 -10.06 -8.97
CA SER A 97 2.03 -9.94 -9.60
C SER A 97 2.09 -9.12 -10.89
N ALA A 98 2.90 -8.07 -10.91
CA ALA A 98 3.13 -7.24 -12.09
C ALA A 98 3.83 -7.99 -13.21
N GLY A 99 4.87 -8.77 -12.90
CA GLY A 99 5.59 -9.58 -13.89
C GLY A 99 4.73 -10.67 -14.56
N ARG A 100 3.56 -11.00 -14.00
CA ARG A 100 2.60 -11.96 -14.58
C ARG A 100 1.39 -11.31 -15.24
N ALA A 101 1.28 -9.98 -15.21
CA ALA A 101 0.14 -9.29 -15.78
C ALA A 101 0.17 -9.37 -17.31
N LYS A 102 -0.91 -9.88 -17.91
CA LYS A 102 -1.09 -9.94 -19.38
C LYS A 102 -1.87 -8.75 -19.94
N SER A 103 -2.50 -7.95 -19.08
CA SER A 103 -3.34 -6.79 -19.43
C SER A 103 -3.13 -5.70 -18.40
N GLY A 104 -3.26 -4.44 -18.84
CA GLY A 104 -3.01 -3.26 -18.01
C GLY A 104 -1.56 -3.16 -17.51
N GLU A 105 -0.60 -3.74 -18.25
CA GLU A 105 0.80 -3.86 -17.83
C GLU A 105 1.41 -2.51 -17.42
N THR A 106 1.19 -1.46 -18.21
CA THR A 106 1.67 -0.10 -17.90
C THR A 106 1.17 0.40 -16.56
N TYR A 107 -0.14 0.28 -16.29
CA TYR A 107 -0.75 0.77 -15.06
C TYR A 107 -0.41 -0.10 -13.85
N ILE A 108 -0.29 -1.43 -14.05
CA ILE A 108 0.20 -2.33 -13.00
C ILE A 108 1.66 -2.05 -12.66
N ARG A 109 2.51 -1.72 -13.65
CA ARG A 109 3.89 -1.33 -13.40
C ARG A 109 3.95 -0.02 -12.62
N GLN A 110 3.19 1.00 -13.02
CA GLN A 110 3.08 2.26 -12.28
C GLN A 110 2.57 2.06 -10.85
N LEU A 111 1.63 1.13 -10.65
CA LEU A 111 1.13 0.77 -9.32
C LEU A 111 2.24 0.14 -8.48
N THR A 112 3.01 -0.78 -9.06
CA THR A 112 4.14 -1.41 -8.38
C THR A 112 5.22 -0.38 -8.03
N ASP A 113 5.53 0.56 -8.93
CA ASP A 113 6.51 1.62 -8.67
C ASP A 113 6.04 2.55 -7.54
N LEU A 114 4.77 2.96 -7.58
CA LEU A 114 4.14 3.74 -6.50
C LEU A 114 4.22 2.99 -5.17
N MET A 115 3.80 1.72 -5.15
CA MET A 115 3.75 0.94 -3.92
C MET A 115 5.14 0.58 -3.40
N GLY A 116 6.15 0.45 -4.28
CA GLY A 116 7.55 0.34 -3.88
C GLY A 116 8.01 1.58 -3.12
N GLU A 117 7.65 2.77 -3.60
CA GLU A 117 7.93 4.03 -2.91
C GLU A 117 7.16 4.14 -1.58
N VAL A 118 5.86 3.82 -1.55
CA VAL A 118 5.06 3.87 -0.32
C VAL A 118 5.58 2.89 0.73
N THR A 119 5.83 1.62 0.35
CA THR A 119 6.34 0.58 1.27
C THR A 119 7.75 0.87 1.76
N GLY A 120 8.60 1.50 0.94
CA GLY A 120 9.94 1.93 1.33
C GLY A 120 9.97 3.00 2.43
N ASN A 121 8.85 3.71 2.62
CA ASN A 121 8.67 4.73 3.64
C ASN A 121 7.96 4.24 4.91
N VAL A 122 7.63 2.94 5.01
CA VAL A 122 7.09 2.34 6.25
C VAL A 122 8.22 2.18 7.26
N ARG A 123 8.16 2.89 8.38
CA ARG A 123 9.10 2.77 9.50
C ARG A 123 8.45 2.21 10.76
N THR A 124 7.17 2.51 10.96
CA THR A 124 6.40 2.17 12.14
C THR A 124 5.16 1.35 11.82
N PHE A 125 4.53 0.79 12.84
CA PHE A 125 3.24 0.14 12.69
C PHE A 125 2.12 1.12 12.29
N GLU A 126 2.19 2.39 12.71
CA GLU A 126 1.24 3.41 12.25
C GLU A 126 1.40 3.71 10.76
N ASP A 127 2.63 3.77 10.25
CA ASP A 127 2.87 3.92 8.80
C ASP A 127 2.25 2.77 8.00
N PHE A 128 2.35 1.55 8.53
CA PHE A 128 1.74 0.38 7.89
C PHE A 128 0.21 0.46 7.87
N LYS A 129 -0.41 1.08 8.88
CA LYS A 129 -1.85 1.36 8.86
C LYS A 129 -2.20 2.44 7.83
N VAL A 130 -1.36 3.47 7.65
CA VAL A 130 -1.52 4.46 6.57
C VAL A 130 -1.46 3.79 5.20
N LEU A 131 -0.46 2.94 4.96
CA LEU A 131 -0.33 2.11 3.76
C LEU A 131 -1.59 1.26 3.51
N ARG A 132 -2.12 0.61 4.56
CA ARG A 132 -3.39 -0.15 4.45
C ARG A 132 -4.54 0.76 4.04
N LYS A 133 -4.67 1.94 4.66
CA LYS A 133 -5.76 2.87 4.38
C LYS A 133 -5.68 3.44 2.96
N PHE A 134 -4.48 3.74 2.49
CA PHE A 134 -4.24 4.11 1.10
C PHE A 134 -4.65 2.98 0.13
N SER A 135 -4.27 1.73 0.43
CA SER A 135 -4.66 0.56 -0.37
C SER A 135 -6.18 0.33 -0.39
N GLU A 136 -6.85 0.56 0.74
CA GLU A 136 -8.33 0.54 0.84
C GLU A 136 -8.96 1.62 -0.04
N ALA A 137 -8.43 2.85 0.00
CA ALA A 137 -8.93 3.96 -0.80
C ALA A 137 -8.76 3.71 -2.31
N VAL A 138 -7.58 3.25 -2.75
CA VAL A 138 -7.34 2.91 -4.17
C VAL A 138 -8.35 1.87 -4.66
N MET A 139 -8.58 0.81 -3.88
CA MET A 139 -9.54 -0.24 -4.23
C MET A 139 -10.98 0.31 -4.25
N ALA A 140 -11.34 1.17 -3.29
CA ALA A 140 -12.65 1.79 -3.24
C ALA A 140 -12.92 2.66 -4.47
N TYR A 141 -11.96 3.51 -4.87
CA TYR A 141 -12.10 4.34 -6.06
C TYR A 141 -12.07 3.53 -7.36
N PHE A 142 -11.23 2.50 -7.45
CA PHE A 142 -11.26 1.56 -8.57
C PHE A 142 -12.65 0.93 -8.73
N LYS A 143 -13.28 0.51 -7.62
CA LYS A 143 -14.65 -0.01 -7.62
C LYS A 143 -15.69 1.04 -7.97
N PHE A 144 -15.57 2.24 -7.44
CA PHE A 144 -16.44 3.37 -7.75
C PHE A 144 -16.46 3.69 -9.26
N HIS A 145 -15.31 3.61 -9.92
CA HIS A 145 -15.20 3.82 -11.37
C HIS A 145 -15.60 2.60 -12.23
N GLY A 146 -16.18 1.55 -11.65
CA GLY A 146 -16.71 0.40 -12.39
C GLY A 146 -15.74 -0.77 -12.55
N GLY A 147 -14.65 -0.79 -11.78
CA GLY A 147 -13.71 -1.90 -11.75
C GLY A 147 -14.37 -3.22 -11.28
N LYS A 148 -14.24 -4.28 -12.07
CA LYS A 148 -14.81 -5.61 -11.77
C LYS A 148 -13.86 -6.48 -10.99
#